data_AF-A0A7H9E8W5-F1
#
_entry.id   AF-A0A7H9E8W5-F1
#
_cell.length_a   1.000
_cell.length_b   1.000
_cell.length_c   1.000
_cell.angle_alpha   90.00
_cell.angle_beta   90.00
_cell.angle_gamma   90.00
#
_symmetry.space_group_name_H-M   'P 1'
#
loop_
_entity.id
_entity.type
_entity.pdbx_description
1 polymer ?
#
loop_
_entity_poly.entity_id
_entity_poly.type
_entity_poly.pdbx_seq_one_letter_code
_entity_poly.pdbx_strand_id
1 'polypeptide(L)'
;MKNKMTELKIAYFDQLGRKELDQAVQHFVLKHPNVDVKLLATSHDGAFAKLNEDEADIAINDLRDENLNFDETELTQAGVMAILPKGMYPNGIQMIEKDELNDMTCFIVAKPEEEVSELHLFKDLYQIGSQFIASNSVEEAALLVASGSGYFILNENTARLINTTDLQPLFLLDHGQLIKQKIMAFYKSNSALSSEFIKLLQQEY
;
A
#
# COMPACT_ATOMS: atom_id res chain seq x y z
N MET A 1 -36.36 -3.74 21.11
CA MET A 1 -35.78 -3.24 19.85
C MET A 1 -34.28 -3.29 19.98
N LYS A 2 -33.56 -4.08 19.17
CA LYS A 2 -32.09 -4.00 19.12
C LYS A 2 -31.76 -2.67 18.44
N ASN A 3 -30.97 -1.81 19.10
CA ASN A 3 -30.41 -0.63 18.44
C ASN A 3 -29.68 -1.12 17.17
N LYS A 4 -30.10 -0.63 16.01
CA LYS A 4 -29.44 -0.96 14.75
C LYS A 4 -28.09 -0.25 14.78
N MET A 5 -27.00 -1.00 14.97
CA MET A 5 -25.65 -0.43 14.84
C MET A 5 -25.51 0.12 13.44
N THR A 6 -25.01 1.35 13.33
CA THR A 6 -24.67 1.93 12.03
C THR A 6 -23.36 1.28 11.60
N GLU A 7 -23.26 0.89 10.34
CA GLU A 7 -22.06 0.21 9.83
C GLU A 7 -21.26 1.20 8.97
N LEU A 8 -19.94 1.21 9.14
CA LEU A 8 -19.00 1.92 8.28
C LEU A 8 -18.06 0.89 7.66
N LYS A 9 -18.17 0.70 6.34
CA LYS A 9 -17.38 -0.29 5.58
C LYS A 9 -16.24 0.39 4.85
N ILE A 10 -15.03 -0.12 5.04
CA ILE A 10 -13.82 0.46 4.49
C ILE A 10 -13.10 -0.65 3.71
N ALA A 11 -13.08 -0.53 2.39
CA ALA A 11 -12.19 -1.33 1.56
C ALA A 11 -10.79 -0.72 1.64
N TYR A 12 -9.75 -1.55 1.74
CA TYR A 12 -8.38 -1.06 1.76
C TYR A 12 -7.46 -1.99 0.97
N PHE A 13 -6.56 -1.37 0.20
CA PHE A 13 -5.49 -2.09 -0.48
C PHE A 13 -4.50 -2.64 0.54
N ASP A 14 -4.37 -3.96 0.60
CA ASP A 14 -3.69 -4.66 1.68
C ASP A 14 -2.15 -4.51 1.67
N GLN A 15 -1.58 -3.97 0.60
CA GLN A 15 -0.15 -3.67 0.47
C GLN A 15 0.26 -2.26 0.94
N LEU A 16 -0.66 -1.46 1.50
CA LEU A 16 -0.36 -0.11 2.00
C LEU A 16 0.18 -0.07 3.44
N GLY A 17 0.21 -1.21 4.12
CA GLY A 17 0.42 -1.29 5.56
C GLY A 17 -0.85 -0.93 6.32
N ARG A 18 -0.98 -1.49 7.54
CA ARG A 18 -2.23 -1.40 8.32
C ARG A 18 -2.14 -0.58 9.60
N LYS A 19 -0.95 -0.19 10.02
CA LYS A 19 -0.74 0.34 11.37
C LYS A 19 -1.56 1.61 11.62
N GLU A 20 -1.50 2.57 10.71
CA GLU A 20 -2.19 3.86 10.80
C GLU A 20 -3.71 3.68 10.66
N LEU A 21 -4.14 2.76 9.78
CA LEU A 21 -5.55 2.38 9.64
C LEU A 21 -6.10 1.76 10.94
N ASP A 22 -5.39 0.81 11.54
CA ASP A 22 -5.80 0.15 12.78
C ASP A 22 -5.88 1.16 13.95
N GLN A 23 -4.94 2.09 14.03
CA GLN A 23 -4.98 3.19 15.01
C GLN A 23 -6.18 4.10 14.79
N ALA A 24 -6.47 4.44 13.53
CA ALA A 24 -7.61 5.28 13.21
C ALA A 24 -8.94 4.60 13.60
N VAL A 25 -9.07 3.31 13.34
CA VAL A 25 -10.24 2.51 13.75
C VAL A 25 -10.40 2.49 15.26
N GLN A 26 -9.32 2.29 16.01
CA GLN A 26 -9.36 2.30 17.48
C GLN A 26 -9.87 3.63 18.03
N HIS A 27 -9.32 4.76 17.56
CA HIS A 27 -9.75 6.08 17.99
C HIS A 27 -11.19 6.40 17.54
N PHE A 28 -11.59 5.95 16.35
CA PHE A 28 -12.93 6.17 15.83
C PHE A 28 -13.99 5.42 16.64
N VAL A 29 -13.77 4.14 16.95
CA VAL A 29 -14.72 3.32 17.74
C VAL A 29 -14.85 3.84 19.17
N LEU A 30 -13.77 4.40 19.75
CA LEU A 30 -13.85 5.07 21.06
C LEU A 30 -14.76 6.31 21.05
N LYS A 31 -14.79 7.07 19.94
CA LYS A 31 -15.68 8.22 19.77
C LYS A 31 -17.10 7.82 19.36
N HIS A 32 -17.24 6.72 18.63
CA HIS A 32 -18.49 6.25 18.04
C HIS A 32 -18.80 4.80 18.45
N PRO A 33 -19.08 4.51 19.73
CA PRO A 33 -19.24 3.14 20.24
C PRO A 33 -20.46 2.38 19.68
N ASN A 34 -21.34 3.08 18.96
CA ASN A 34 -22.53 2.49 18.32
C ASN A 34 -22.33 2.24 16.81
N VAL A 35 -21.13 2.49 16.28
CA VAL A 35 -20.77 2.24 14.89
C VAL A 35 -19.90 0.98 14.80
N ASP A 36 -20.30 0.06 13.94
CA ASP A 36 -19.51 -1.13 13.60
C ASP A 36 -18.63 -0.80 12.39
N VAL A 37 -17.31 -0.81 12.57
CA VAL A 37 -16.36 -0.53 11.49
C VAL A 37 -15.88 -1.84 10.89
N LYS A 38 -16.13 -2.04 9.59
CA LYS A 38 -15.71 -3.23 8.85
C LYS A 38 -14.59 -2.92 7.89
N LEU A 39 -13.44 -3.55 8.10
CA LEU A 39 -12.31 -3.50 7.18
C LEU A 39 -12.38 -4.65 6.18
N LEU A 40 -12.34 -4.33 4.89
CA LEU A 40 -12.36 -5.27 3.79
C LEU A 40 -11.00 -5.20 3.08
N ALA A 41 -10.15 -6.20 3.32
CA ALA A 41 -8.86 -6.30 2.63
C ALA A 41 -9.08 -6.65 1.17
N THR A 42 -8.48 -5.90 0.26
CA THR A 42 -8.61 -6.09 -1.19
C THR A 42 -7.29 -5.85 -1.91
N SER A 43 -7.25 -6.23 -3.18
CA SER A 43 -6.28 -5.68 -4.14
C SER A 43 -6.57 -4.22 -4.46
N HIS A 44 -5.70 -3.59 -5.25
CA HIS A 44 -5.92 -2.25 -5.80
C HIS A 44 -7.28 -2.14 -6.51
N ASP A 45 -7.49 -2.94 -7.56
CA ASP A 45 -8.74 -2.94 -8.34
C ASP A 45 -9.95 -3.34 -7.47
N GLY A 46 -9.75 -4.27 -6.53
CA GLY A 46 -10.79 -4.76 -5.63
C GLY A 46 -11.35 -3.66 -4.72
N ALA A 47 -10.53 -2.68 -4.31
CA ALA A 47 -10.99 -1.56 -3.48
C ALA A 47 -12.00 -0.69 -4.24
N PHE A 48 -11.71 -0.39 -5.51
CA PHE A 48 -12.61 0.37 -6.37
C PHE A 48 -13.85 -0.42 -6.78
N ALA A 49 -13.72 -1.73 -7.01
CA ALA A 49 -14.87 -2.61 -7.24
C ALA A 49 -15.87 -2.55 -6.07
N LYS A 50 -15.38 -2.63 -4.83
CA LYS A 50 -16.24 -2.54 -3.63
C LYS A 50 -16.93 -1.18 -3.49
N LEU A 51 -16.27 -0.08 -3.84
CA LEU A 51 -16.94 1.23 -3.92
C LEU A 51 -18.02 1.25 -4.99
N ASN A 52 -17.72 0.76 -6.20
CA ASN A 52 -18.67 0.74 -7.32
C ASN A 52 -19.92 -0.09 -7.01
N GLU A 53 -19.76 -1.21 -6.33
CA GLU A 53 -20.82 -2.14 -5.94
C GLU A 53 -21.60 -1.70 -4.68
N ASP A 54 -21.27 -0.54 -4.09
CA ASP A 54 -21.83 -0.04 -2.82
C ASP A 54 -21.60 -1.03 -1.64
N GLU A 55 -20.54 -1.82 -1.75
CA GLU A 55 -20.08 -2.76 -0.72
C GLU A 55 -19.10 -2.11 0.28
N ALA A 56 -18.56 -0.94 -0.03
CA ALA A 56 -17.77 -0.10 0.86
C ALA A 56 -18.23 1.36 0.80
N ASP A 57 -18.08 2.07 1.92
CA ASP A 57 -18.33 3.52 2.02
C ASP A 57 -17.09 4.34 1.67
N ILE A 58 -15.90 3.78 1.92
CA ILE A 58 -14.58 4.38 1.68
C ILE A 58 -13.68 3.31 1.06
N ALA A 59 -12.89 3.65 0.04
CA ALA A 59 -11.71 2.88 -0.35
C ALA A 59 -10.43 3.63 0.06
N ILE A 60 -9.53 2.95 0.77
CA ILE A 60 -8.17 3.43 1.02
C ILE A 60 -7.26 2.75 0.01
N ASN A 61 -6.69 3.52 -0.90
CA ASN A 61 -5.91 2.97 -2.01
C ASN A 61 -4.80 3.93 -2.43
N ASP A 62 -3.84 3.45 -3.22
CA ASP A 62 -2.88 4.32 -3.88
C ASP A 62 -3.48 5.03 -5.10
N LEU A 63 -3.04 6.27 -5.34
CA LEU A 63 -3.41 7.00 -6.56
C LEU A 63 -2.45 6.64 -7.69
N ARG A 64 -3.03 6.13 -8.78
CA ARG A 64 -2.34 5.83 -10.04
C ARG A 64 -2.76 6.84 -11.12
N ASP A 65 -2.42 6.60 -12.38
CA ASP A 65 -2.78 7.47 -13.51
C ASP A 65 -4.23 7.26 -14.01
N GLU A 66 -5.04 6.54 -13.25
CA GLU A 66 -6.42 6.22 -13.56
C GLU A 66 -7.35 7.44 -13.43
N ASN A 67 -8.27 7.59 -14.39
CA ASN A 67 -9.34 8.58 -14.28
C ASN A 67 -10.51 7.98 -13.49
N LEU A 68 -10.50 8.20 -12.18
CA LEU A 68 -11.48 7.66 -11.25
C LEU A 68 -12.70 8.59 -11.15
N ASN A 69 -13.90 8.02 -11.25
CA ASN A 69 -15.16 8.75 -11.03
C ASN A 69 -15.55 8.75 -9.53
N PHE A 70 -14.61 9.11 -8.66
CA PHE A 70 -14.82 9.20 -7.21
C PHE A 70 -14.29 10.53 -6.70
N ASP A 71 -14.88 11.01 -5.61
CA ASP A 71 -14.24 12.05 -4.81
C ASP A 71 -13.03 11.44 -4.09
N GLU A 72 -11.97 12.23 -3.94
CA GLU A 72 -10.71 11.80 -3.35
C GLU A 72 -10.19 12.78 -2.31
N THR A 73 -9.55 12.24 -1.27
CA THR A 73 -8.86 13.01 -0.24
C THR A 73 -7.47 12.41 -0.03
N GLU A 74 -6.41 13.21 -0.17
CA GLU A 74 -5.05 12.78 0.12
C GLU A 74 -4.89 12.46 1.62
N LEU A 75 -4.40 11.25 1.91
CA LEU A 75 -4.11 10.81 3.27
C LEU A 75 -2.64 11.07 3.60
N THR A 76 -1.73 10.61 2.73
CA THR A 76 -0.29 10.80 2.90
C THR A 76 0.48 10.47 1.61
N GLN A 77 1.80 10.63 1.66
CA GLN A 77 2.73 10.12 0.66
C GLN A 77 3.81 9.29 1.34
N ALA A 78 3.93 8.02 0.96
CA ALA A 78 4.90 7.09 1.48
C ALA A 78 6.07 6.94 0.50
N GLY A 79 7.30 6.94 1.01
CA GLY A 79 8.47 6.62 0.19
C GLY A 79 8.42 5.17 -0.31
N VAL A 80 8.81 4.95 -1.56
CA VAL A 80 8.94 3.61 -2.15
C VAL A 80 10.34 3.07 -1.85
N MET A 81 10.45 1.80 -1.49
CA MET A 81 11.69 1.17 -1.07
C MET A 81 11.94 -0.13 -1.84
N ALA A 82 13.18 -0.34 -2.27
CA ALA A 82 13.69 -1.63 -2.68
C ALA A 82 14.14 -2.42 -1.44
N ILE A 83 13.67 -3.65 -1.34
CA ILE A 83 14.06 -4.59 -0.29
C ILE A 83 15.11 -5.54 -0.87
N LEU A 84 16.32 -5.43 -0.35
CA LEU A 84 17.53 -6.07 -0.88
C LEU A 84 18.11 -7.06 0.14
N PRO A 85 18.96 -8.01 -0.28
CA PRO A 85 19.70 -8.84 0.66
C PRO A 85 20.67 -7.98 1.48
N LYS A 86 20.74 -8.22 2.78
CA LYS A 86 21.64 -7.46 3.66
C LYS A 86 23.10 -7.69 3.29
N GLY A 87 23.87 -6.60 3.31
CA GLY A 87 25.30 -6.64 2.99
C GLY A 87 25.60 -6.53 1.50
N MET A 88 24.58 -6.50 0.63
CA MET A 88 24.74 -6.16 -0.79
C MET A 88 25.24 -4.72 -0.96
N TYR A 89 24.76 -3.80 -0.11
CA TYR A 89 25.20 -2.40 -0.09
C TYR A 89 25.90 -2.06 1.24
N PRO A 90 26.87 -1.12 1.23
CA PRO A 90 27.54 -0.69 2.45
C PRO A 90 26.56 -0.17 3.52
N ASN A 91 26.89 -0.43 4.78
CA ASN A 91 26.15 0.12 5.91
C ASN A 91 26.14 1.66 5.85
N GLY A 92 24.96 2.26 5.96
CA GLY A 92 24.77 3.72 5.92
C GLY A 92 24.17 4.24 4.61
N ILE A 93 24.18 3.42 3.55
CA ILE A 93 23.36 3.68 2.36
C ILE A 93 21.90 3.49 2.74
N GLN A 94 21.07 4.48 2.38
CA GLN A 94 19.63 4.51 2.67
C GLN A 94 18.78 4.70 1.41
N MET A 95 19.42 4.98 0.28
CA MET A 95 18.77 5.29 -0.99
C MET A 95 19.54 4.63 -2.13
N ILE A 96 18.85 4.33 -3.22
CA ILE A 96 19.40 3.70 -4.42
C ILE A 96 18.64 4.21 -5.64
N GLU A 97 19.33 4.46 -6.76
CA GLU A 97 18.66 4.76 -8.02
C GLU A 97 18.02 3.50 -8.59
N LYS A 98 16.78 3.59 -9.07
CA LYS A 98 16.09 2.42 -9.66
C LYS A 98 16.88 1.76 -10.78
N ASP A 99 17.65 2.54 -11.54
CA ASP A 99 18.42 2.03 -12.68
C ASP A 99 19.62 1.17 -12.26
N GLU A 100 20.10 1.32 -11.02
CA GLU A 100 21.15 0.45 -10.45
C GLU A 100 20.64 -0.98 -10.24
N LEU A 101 19.33 -1.19 -10.27
CA LEU A 101 18.68 -2.49 -10.07
C LEU A 101 18.24 -3.18 -11.36
N ASN A 102 18.45 -2.56 -12.53
CA ASN A 102 17.95 -3.06 -13.82
C ASN A 102 18.46 -4.47 -14.18
N ASP A 103 19.67 -4.83 -13.75
CA ASP A 103 20.26 -6.15 -13.98
C ASP A 103 19.77 -7.23 -12.98
N MET A 104 18.97 -6.85 -11.98
CA MET A 104 18.40 -7.76 -10.98
C MET A 104 16.94 -8.08 -11.28
N THR A 105 16.49 -9.26 -10.86
CA THR A 105 15.06 -9.60 -10.86
C THR A 105 14.32 -8.80 -9.79
N CYS A 106 13.23 -8.15 -10.19
CA CYS A 106 12.25 -7.56 -9.29
C CYS A 106 11.11 -8.55 -9.05
N PHE A 107 10.96 -9.03 -7.82
CA PHE A 107 9.81 -9.82 -7.42
C PHE A 107 8.61 -8.91 -7.15
N ILE A 108 7.49 -9.20 -7.78
CA ILE A 108 6.22 -8.50 -7.58
C ILE A 108 5.38 -9.32 -6.64
N VAL A 109 5.01 -8.77 -5.48
CA VAL A 109 4.11 -9.43 -4.55
C VAL A 109 2.69 -9.24 -5.07
N ALA A 110 2.16 -10.23 -5.77
CA ALA A 110 0.83 -10.18 -6.37
C ALA A 110 0.31 -11.59 -6.59
N LYS A 111 -0.99 -11.81 -6.33
CA LYS A 111 -1.68 -13.00 -6.83
C LYS A 111 -1.84 -12.91 -8.35
N PRO A 112 -2.08 -14.02 -9.06
CA PRO A 112 -2.25 -14.01 -10.51
C PRO A 112 -3.31 -13.01 -11.02
N GLU A 113 -4.40 -12.84 -10.28
CA GLU A 113 -5.46 -11.88 -10.59
C GLU A 113 -5.09 -10.40 -10.34
N GLU A 114 -4.02 -10.15 -9.58
CA GLU A 114 -3.52 -8.82 -9.20
C GLU A 114 -2.30 -8.40 -10.05
N GLU A 115 -1.64 -9.38 -10.69
CA GLU A 115 -0.34 -9.22 -11.35
C GLU A 115 -0.34 -8.12 -12.42
N VAL A 116 -1.41 -8.00 -13.21
CA VAL A 116 -1.50 -6.98 -14.27
C VAL A 116 -1.48 -5.57 -13.69
N SER A 117 -2.21 -5.35 -12.59
CA SER A 117 -2.33 -4.06 -11.92
C SER A 117 -0.99 -3.66 -11.29
N GLU A 118 -0.32 -4.60 -10.61
CA GLU A 118 0.99 -4.34 -9.99
C GLU A 118 2.12 -4.20 -11.03
N LEU A 119 2.07 -4.94 -12.14
CA LEU A 119 2.99 -4.75 -13.26
C LEU A 119 2.86 -3.35 -13.85
N HIS A 120 1.64 -2.85 -14.01
CA HIS A 120 1.42 -1.49 -14.49
C HIS A 120 2.06 -0.45 -13.55
N LEU A 121 1.86 -0.59 -12.23
CA LEU A 121 2.49 0.28 -11.24
C LEU A 121 4.03 0.26 -11.37
N PHE A 122 4.66 -0.91 -11.42
CA PHE A 122 6.12 -0.98 -11.38
C PHE A 122 6.76 -0.65 -12.73
N LYS A 123 6.19 -1.16 -13.82
CA LYS A 123 6.76 -1.03 -15.16
C LYS A 123 6.42 0.29 -15.82
N ASP A 124 5.19 0.76 -15.71
CA ASP A 124 4.73 1.91 -16.48
C ASP A 124 4.80 3.20 -15.64
N LEU A 125 4.40 3.14 -14.36
CA LEU A 125 4.39 4.31 -13.48
C LEU A 125 5.75 4.57 -12.82
N TYR A 126 6.34 3.56 -12.17
CA TYR A 126 7.69 3.68 -11.58
C TYR A 126 8.81 3.50 -12.61
N GLN A 127 8.48 2.97 -13.80
CA GLN A 127 9.44 2.76 -14.88
C GLN A 127 10.67 1.97 -14.42
N ILE A 128 10.44 0.89 -13.68
CA ILE A 128 11.47 -0.06 -13.26
C ILE A 128 11.90 -0.87 -14.49
N GLY A 129 13.22 -0.91 -14.76
CA GLY A 129 13.78 -1.59 -15.94
C GLY A 129 14.15 -3.06 -15.74
N SER A 130 13.94 -3.59 -14.54
CA SER A 130 14.23 -4.99 -14.18
C SER A 130 13.34 -6.01 -14.87
N GLN A 131 13.81 -7.26 -14.92
CA GLN A 131 12.92 -8.40 -15.19
C GLN A 131 11.97 -8.61 -13.99
N PHE A 132 10.69 -8.85 -14.26
CA PHE A 132 9.69 -9.11 -13.22
C PHE A 132 9.37 -10.60 -13.07
N ILE A 133 9.20 -11.04 -11.83
CA ILE A 133 8.67 -12.37 -11.47
C ILE A 133 7.63 -12.19 -10.37
N ALA A 134 6.43 -12.75 -10.53
CA ALA A 134 5.42 -12.72 -9.48
C ALA A 134 5.78 -13.63 -8.30
N SER A 135 5.42 -13.20 -7.09
CA SER A 135 5.47 -13.97 -5.85
C SER A 135 4.13 -13.82 -5.14
N ASN A 136 3.67 -14.90 -4.52
CA ASN A 136 2.33 -14.97 -3.93
C ASN A 136 2.23 -14.27 -2.57
N SER A 137 3.36 -13.93 -1.92
CA SER A 137 3.36 -13.22 -0.65
C SER A 137 4.68 -12.48 -0.38
N VAL A 138 4.63 -11.54 0.57
CA VAL A 138 5.83 -10.82 1.04
C VAL A 138 6.84 -11.80 1.64
N GLU A 139 6.40 -12.84 2.35
CA GLU A 139 7.27 -13.85 2.95
C GLU A 139 8.01 -14.68 1.89
N GLU A 140 7.33 -15.06 0.80
CA GLU A 140 7.98 -15.77 -0.31
C GLU A 140 9.02 -14.88 -1.00
N ALA A 141 8.66 -13.63 -1.32
CA ALA A 141 9.59 -12.65 -1.89
C ALA A 141 10.79 -12.40 -0.96
N ALA A 142 10.56 -12.27 0.34
CA ALA A 142 11.61 -12.09 1.35
C ALA A 142 12.59 -13.27 1.38
N LEU A 143 12.12 -14.52 1.29
CA LEU A 143 12.98 -15.70 1.23
C LEU A 143 13.84 -15.73 -0.04
N LEU A 144 13.24 -15.42 -1.19
CA LEU A 144 13.93 -15.36 -2.48
C LEU A 144 15.02 -14.28 -2.46
N VAL A 145 14.71 -13.09 -1.96
CA VAL A 145 15.68 -12.00 -1.84
C VAL A 145 16.77 -12.30 -0.84
N ALA A 146 16.47 -12.87 0.33
CA ALA A 146 17.49 -13.24 1.30
C ALA A 146 18.52 -14.25 0.73
N SER A 147 18.12 -15.07 -0.25
CA SER A 147 19.02 -15.98 -0.98
C SER A 147 19.88 -15.31 -2.07
N GLY A 148 19.66 -14.03 -2.35
CA GLY A 148 20.36 -13.26 -3.40
C GLY A 148 19.71 -13.35 -4.79
N SER A 149 18.47 -13.81 -4.89
CA SER A 149 17.80 -14.04 -6.19
C SER A 149 17.24 -12.77 -6.86
N GLY A 150 17.34 -11.60 -6.20
CA GLY A 150 16.79 -10.34 -6.71
C GLY A 150 16.44 -9.38 -5.57
N TYR A 151 15.43 -8.54 -5.80
CA TYR A 151 14.86 -7.60 -4.84
C TYR A 151 13.34 -7.56 -5.00
N PHE A 152 12.60 -6.95 -4.07
CA PHE A 152 11.19 -6.59 -4.27
C PHE A 152 10.93 -5.16 -3.81
N ILE A 153 9.80 -4.59 -4.19
CA ILE A 153 9.45 -3.21 -3.88
C ILE A 153 8.27 -3.19 -2.90
N LEU A 154 8.34 -2.29 -1.92
CA LEU A 154 7.24 -1.96 -1.00
C LEU A 154 7.22 -0.46 -0.72
N ASN A 155 6.09 0.08 -0.27
CA ASN A 155 6.10 1.37 0.43
C ASN A 155 6.74 1.24 1.82
N GLU A 156 7.21 2.38 2.34
CA GLU A 156 7.87 2.44 3.64
C GLU A 156 6.99 1.99 4.80
N ASN A 157 5.67 2.21 4.73
CA ASN A 157 4.73 1.82 5.79
C ASN A 157 4.72 0.29 5.95
N THR A 158 4.74 -0.43 4.83
CA THR A 158 4.77 -1.90 4.78
C THR A 158 6.17 -2.42 5.05
N ALA A 159 7.21 -1.78 4.50
CA ALA A 159 8.59 -2.18 4.72
C ALA A 159 8.98 -2.17 6.20
N ARG A 160 8.46 -1.21 6.99
CA ARG A 160 8.66 -1.13 8.46
C ARG A 160 8.08 -2.32 9.23
N LEU A 161 7.15 -3.07 8.64
CA LEU A 161 6.53 -4.25 9.25
C LEU A 161 7.35 -5.52 9.01
N ILE A 162 8.33 -5.49 8.09
CA ILE A 162 9.21 -6.62 7.82
C ILE A 162 10.20 -6.77 8.97
N ASN A 163 10.03 -7.85 9.75
CA ASN A 163 10.89 -8.20 10.87
C ASN A 163 11.93 -9.28 10.48
N THR A 164 12.86 -8.96 9.58
CA THR A 164 14.01 -9.84 9.31
C THR A 164 15.33 -9.07 9.34
N THR A 165 16.35 -9.72 9.90
CA THR A 165 17.72 -9.19 9.95
C THR A 165 18.49 -9.41 8.66
N ASP A 166 17.93 -10.15 7.70
CA ASP A 166 18.62 -10.61 6.48
C ASP A 166 18.33 -9.73 5.27
N LEU A 167 17.44 -8.74 5.43
CA LEU A 167 17.08 -7.78 4.39
C LEU A 167 17.53 -6.37 4.77
N GLN A 168 17.73 -5.55 3.75
CA GLN A 168 18.07 -4.15 3.84
C GLN A 168 17.11 -3.35 2.95
N PRO A 169 16.23 -2.52 3.54
CA PRO A 169 15.38 -1.63 2.77
C PRO A 169 16.16 -0.36 2.39
N LEU A 170 16.13 0.02 1.11
CA LEU A 170 16.68 1.27 0.59
C LEU A 170 15.58 2.04 -0.16
N PHE A 171 15.45 3.33 0.09
CA PHE A 171 14.52 4.17 -0.67
C PHE A 171 14.90 4.23 -2.15
N LEU A 172 13.90 4.11 -3.02
CA LEU A 172 14.10 4.17 -4.46
C LEU A 172 14.07 5.60 -4.96
N LEU A 173 15.09 5.94 -5.74
CA LEU A 173 15.23 7.21 -6.44
C LEU A 173 14.97 7.03 -7.93
N ASP A 174 14.44 8.07 -8.54
CA ASP A 174 14.38 8.28 -9.98
C ASP A 174 15.09 9.59 -10.31
N HIS A 175 16.31 9.49 -10.84
CA HIS A 175 17.17 10.64 -11.15
C HIS A 175 17.36 11.58 -9.95
N GLY A 176 17.64 11.00 -8.78
CA GLY A 176 17.87 11.72 -7.52
C GLY A 176 16.60 12.15 -6.79
N GLN A 177 15.40 11.89 -7.34
CA GLN A 177 14.14 12.20 -6.68
C GLN A 177 13.54 10.95 -6.05
N LEU A 178 13.11 11.06 -4.79
CA LEU A 178 12.43 9.96 -4.10
C LEU A 178 11.13 9.59 -4.82
N ILE A 179 10.99 8.32 -5.20
CA ILE A 179 9.73 7.77 -5.68
C ILE A 179 8.76 7.68 -4.50
N LYS A 180 7.55 8.21 -4.68
CA LYS A 180 6.52 8.26 -3.65
C LYS A 180 5.24 7.60 -4.12
N GLN A 181 4.64 6.80 -3.25
CA GLN A 181 3.28 6.29 -3.40
C GLN A 181 2.32 7.24 -2.68
N LYS A 182 1.38 7.82 -3.43
CA LYS A 182 0.31 8.65 -2.86
C LYS A 182 -0.79 7.75 -2.33
N ILE A 183 -1.16 7.91 -1.07
CA ILE A 183 -2.23 7.13 -0.43
C ILE A 183 -3.43 8.05 -0.26
N MET A 184 -4.58 7.62 -0.73
CA MET A 184 -5.81 8.42 -0.77
C MET A 184 -6.98 7.67 -0.14
N ALA A 185 -7.98 8.43 0.30
CA ALA A 185 -9.32 7.94 0.55
C ALA A 185 -10.23 8.32 -0.63
N PHE A 186 -10.90 7.34 -1.22
CA PHE A 186 -11.86 7.50 -2.30
C PHE A 186 -13.28 7.20 -1.82
N TYR A 187 -14.27 7.92 -2.36
CA TYR A 187 -15.68 7.74 -2.02
C TYR A 187 -16.60 8.31 -3.11
N LYS A 188 -17.81 7.77 -3.26
CA LYS A 188 -18.85 8.33 -4.15
C LYS A 188 -19.50 9.59 -3.57
N SER A 189 -19.67 9.58 -2.25
CA SER A 189 -20.19 10.67 -1.44
C SER A 189 -19.84 10.36 0.01
N ASN A 190 -19.47 11.36 0.81
CA ASN A 190 -19.12 11.12 2.21
C ASN A 190 -20.28 11.46 3.15
N SER A 191 -20.54 10.56 4.10
CA SER A 191 -21.37 10.88 5.26
C SER A 191 -20.58 11.70 6.28
N ALA A 192 -21.24 12.23 7.31
CA ALA A 192 -20.53 12.87 8.43
C ALA A 192 -19.56 11.89 9.13
N LEU A 193 -19.95 10.62 9.27
CA LEU A 193 -19.12 9.56 9.84
C LEU A 193 -17.92 9.26 8.95
N SER A 194 -18.14 9.09 7.64
CA SER A 194 -17.06 8.83 6.67
C SER A 194 -16.08 10.00 6.63
N SER A 195 -16.58 11.24 6.64
CA SER A 195 -15.76 12.45 6.66
C SER A 195 -14.92 12.58 7.93
N GLU A 196 -15.50 12.24 9.09
CA GLU A 196 -14.77 12.23 10.36
C GLU A 196 -13.71 11.14 10.38
N PHE A 197 -14.03 9.94 9.90
CA PHE A 197 -13.08 8.84 9.80
C PHE A 197 -11.87 9.21 8.93
N ILE A 198 -12.10 9.79 7.74
CA ILE A 198 -11.02 10.22 6.84
C ILE A 198 -10.12 11.26 7.52
N LYS A 199 -10.71 12.25 8.21
CA LYS A 199 -9.94 13.26 8.95
C LYS A 199 -9.12 12.66 10.08
N LEU A 200 -9.65 11.64 10.75
CA LEU A 200 -8.95 10.94 11.80
C LEU A 200 -7.79 10.14 11.20
N LEU A 201 -8.01 9.41 10.11
CA LEU A 201 -6.97 8.66 9.43
C LEU A 201 -5.84 9.58 8.93
N GLN A 202 -6.14 10.76 8.42
CA GLN A 202 -5.14 11.78 8.08
C GLN A 202 -4.25 12.22 9.26
N GLN A 203 -4.69 12.04 10.51
CA GLN A 203 -3.91 12.37 11.71
C GLN A 203 -3.01 11.23 12.17
N GLU A 204 -3.27 9.99 11.72
CA GLU A 204 -2.47 8.82 12.08
C GLU A 204 -1.24 8.65 11.16
N TYR A 205 -1.33 9.17 9.92
CA TYR A 205 -0.21 9.26 8.98
C TYR A 205 0.72 10.44 9.30
#